data_AF-A0A7C2VYM6-F1
#
_entry.id   AF-A0A7C2VYM6-F1
#
_cell.length_a   1.000
_cell.length_b   1.000
_cell.length_c   1.000
_cell.angle_alpha   90.00
_cell.angle_beta   90.00
_cell.angle_gamma   90.00
#
_symmetry.space_group_name_H-M   'P 1'
#
loop_
_entity.id
_entity.type
_entity.pdbx_description
1 polymer ?
#
loop_
_entity_poly.entity_id
_entity_poly.type
_entity_poly.pdbx_seq_one_letter_code
_entity_poly.pdbx_strand_id
1 'polypeptide(L)' 'MWKGDSQEGMLFGSAVKGGMRPDSDGGVLIVTVLAGKVGGRVRLRMEVAEKLGYMPFEIHVVTVEYERWCKRFIDKYMEV' A
#
# COMPACT_ATOMS: atom_id res chain seq x y z
N MET A 1 -0.84 -19.99 10.82
CA MET A 1 -1.39 -20.16 9.46
C MET A 1 -2.64 -19.30 9.37
N TRP A 2 -2.58 -18.14 8.72
CA TRP A 2 -3.74 -17.23 8.61
C TRP A 2 -4.58 -17.67 7.41
N LYS A 3 -5.78 -18.21 7.68
CA LYS A 3 -6.83 -18.44 6.69
C LYS A 3 -7.91 -17.39 6.96
N GLY A 4 -8.16 -16.46 6.03
CA GLY A 4 -9.42 -15.73 6.02
C GLY A 4 -9.43 -14.27 5.58
N ASP A 5 -8.31 -13.55 5.58
CA ASP A 5 -8.34 -12.12 5.27
C ASP A 5 -7.78 -11.85 3.87
N SER A 6 -8.64 -11.50 2.92
CA SER A 6 -8.20 -11.00 1.61
C SER A 6 -7.37 -9.74 1.80
N GLN A 7 -6.14 -9.75 1.27
CA GLN A 7 -5.27 -8.59 1.19
C GLN A 7 -5.04 -8.31 -0.28
N GLU A 8 -5.44 -7.13 -0.73
CA GLU A 8 -5.22 -6.69 -2.10
C GLU A 8 -4.09 -5.66 -2.07
N GLY A 9 -3.03 -5.95 -2.81
CA GLY A 9 -1.88 -5.08 -2.98
C GLY A 9 -2.01 -4.28 -4.26
N MET A 10 -1.78 -2.97 -4.19
CA MET A 10 -1.77 -2.10 -5.35
C MET A 10 -0.54 -1.20 -5.33
N LEU A 11 0.20 -1.21 -6.42
CA LEU A 11 1.27 -0.24 -6.68
C LEU A 11 0.68 0.95 -7.42
N PHE A 12 1.10 2.17 -7.08
CA PHE A 12 0.62 3.36 -7.77
C PHE A 12 1.66 4.49 -7.82
N GLY A 13 1.37 5.53 -8.61
CA GLY A 13 2.23 6.71 -8.72
C GLY A 13 3.46 6.49 -9.61
N SER A 14 4.55 7.21 -9.35
CA SER A 14 5.77 7.21 -10.20
C SER A 14 6.38 5.82 -10.42
N ALA A 15 6.20 4.90 -9.47
CA ALA A 15 6.60 3.50 -9.55
C ALA A 15 5.94 2.76 -10.73
N VAL A 16 4.66 3.05 -11.01
CA VAL A 16 3.91 2.46 -12.13
C VAL A 16 4.11 3.26 -13.43
N LYS A 17 4.41 4.57 -13.33
CA LYS A 17 4.59 5.46 -14.48
C LYS A 17 5.99 5.40 -15.12
N GLY A 18 6.92 4.62 -14.56
CA GLY A 18 8.26 4.42 -15.14
C GLY A 18 9.24 5.58 -14.94
N GLY A 19 9.04 6.41 -13.91
CA GLY A 19 9.83 7.63 -13.66
C GLY A 19 10.18 7.84 -12.19
N MET A 20 10.48 6.75 -11.48
CA MET A 20 10.72 6.76 -10.04
C MET A 20 12.01 7.53 -9.71
N ARG A 21 11.88 8.62 -8.95
CA ARG A 21 12.98 9.41 -8.39
C ARG A 21 12.83 9.45 -6.86
N PRO A 22 13.92 9.72 -6.11
CA PRO A 22 13.86 9.81 -4.64
C PRO A 22 12.88 10.87 -4.10
N ASP A 23 12.55 11.86 -4.92
CA ASP A 23 11.61 12.96 -4.64
C ASP A 23 10.23 12.75 -5.30
N SER A 24 9.95 11.56 -5.83
CA SER A 24 8.70 11.31 -6.57
C SER A 24 7.51 10.96 -5.67
N ASP A 25 6.34 11.46 -6.06
CA ASP A 25 5.01 11.14 -5.49
C ASP A 25 4.54 9.71 -5.85
N GLY A 26 5.35 8.70 -5.51
CA GLY A 26 5.06 7.27 -5.72
C GLY A 26 4.74 6.55 -4.40
N GLY A 27 3.80 5.60 -4.42
CA GLY A 27 3.35 4.93 -3.21
C GLY A 27 2.79 3.53 -3.45
N VAL A 28 2.67 2.76 -2.37
CA VAL A 28 2.02 1.44 -2.34
C VAL A 28 0.74 1.57 -1.52
N LEU A 29 -0.38 1.12 -2.08
CA LEU A 29 -1.67 1.04 -1.37
C LEU A 29 -1.89 -0.42 -1.01
N ILE A 30 -1.96 -0.70 0.28
CA ILE A 30 -2.31 -2.00 0.82
C ILE A 30 -3.75 -1.89 1.34
N VAL A 31 -4.66 -2.63 0.71
CA VAL A 31 -6.07 -2.66 1.10
C VAL A 31 -6.32 -3.94 1.89
N THR A 32 -6.74 -3.79 3.14
CA THR A 32 -6.90 -4.94 4.05
C THR A 32 -7.84 -4.63 5.20
N VAL A 33 -8.59 -5.64 5.64
CA VAL A 33 -9.42 -5.56 6.86
C VAL A 33 -8.60 -5.26 8.12
N LEU A 34 -7.31 -5.65 8.14
CA LEU A 34 -6.41 -5.38 9.26
C LEU A 34 -6.16 -3.88 9.46
N ALA A 35 -6.34 -3.07 8.42
CA ALA A 35 -6.16 -1.64 8.48
C ALA A 35 -7.19 -0.96 9.41
N GLY A 36 -8.30 -1.62 9.74
CA GLY A 36 -9.29 -1.11 10.69
C GLY A 36 -8.77 -1.02 12.13
N LYS A 37 -7.67 -1.71 12.45
CA LYS A 37 -7.07 -1.73 13.78
C LYS A 37 -5.68 -1.08 13.74
N VAL A 38 -5.38 -0.24 14.73
CA VAL A 38 -4.05 0.40 14.86
C VAL A 38 -2.93 -0.63 14.84
N GLY A 39 -3.05 -1.70 15.64
CA GLY A 39 -2.04 -2.78 15.67
C GLY A 39 -1.86 -3.50 14.34
N GLY A 40 -2.93 -3.68 13.55
CA GLY A 40 -2.84 -4.27 12.22
C GLY A 40 -2.05 -3.39 11.25
N ARG A 41 -2.30 -2.07 11.28
CA ARG A 41 -1.54 -1.09 10.48
C ARG A 41 -0.06 -1.02 10.85
N VAL A 42 0.28 -1.08 12.14
CA VAL A 42 1.68 -1.06 12.61
C VAL A 42 2.39 -2.34 12.19
N ARG A 43 1.77 -3.50 12.43
CA ARG A 43 2.33 -4.80 12.06
C ARG A 43 2.63 -4.90 10.57
N LEU A 44 1.68 -4.51 9.72
CA LEU A 44 1.89 -4.55 8.26
C LEU A 44 3.03 -3.64 7.81
N ARG A 45 3.16 -2.43 8.37
CA ARG A 45 4.29 -1.55 8.05
C ARG A 45 5.63 -2.17 8.46
N MET A 46 5.70 -2.82 9.62
CA MET A 46 6.92 -3.50 10.06
C MET A 46 7.26 -4.69 9.15
N GLU A 47 6.28 -5.54 8.82
CA GLU A 47 6.51 -6.69 7.94
C GLU A 47 6.98 -6.27 6.54
N VAL A 48 6.43 -5.17 6.00
CA VAL A 48 6.87 -4.62 4.71
C VAL A 48 8.28 -4.05 4.81
N ALA A 49 8.58 -3.27 5.86
CA ALA A 49 9.90 -2.68 6.07
C ALA A 49 10.98 -3.77 6.29
N GLU A 50 10.67 -4.85 7.00
CA GLU A 50 11.58 -5.98 7.21
C GLU A 50 11.91 -6.69 5.90
N LYS A 51 10.91 -6.92 5.03
CA LYS A 51 11.11 -7.65 3.77
C LYS A 51 11.77 -6.82 2.67
N LEU A 52 11.45 -5.53 2.61
CA LEU A 52 11.81 -4.67 1.48
C LEU A 52 12.90 -3.65 1.83
N GLY A 53 13.21 -3.46 3.10
CA GLY A 53 14.16 -2.45 3.56
C GLY A 53 13.64 -1.03 3.41
N TYR A 54 14.56 -0.06 3.38
CA TYR A 54 14.22 1.34 3.15
C TYR A 54 13.82 1.55 1.69
N MET A 55 12.56 1.89 1.48
CA MET A 55 11.99 2.09 0.16
C MET A 55 11.72 3.59 -0.04
N PRO A 56 12.01 4.16 -1.23
CA PRO A 56 11.76 5.58 -1.52
C PRO A 56 10.29 5.87 -1.85
N PHE A 57 9.34 5.11 -1.30
CA PHE A 57 7.90 5.27 -1.56
C PHE A 57 7.07 5.14 -0.29
N GLU A 58 5.96 5.87 -0.27
CA GLU A 58 5.04 5.91 0.87
C GLU A 58 4.12 4.68 0.87
N ILE A 59 3.95 4.06 2.04
CA ILE A 59 3.05 2.91 2.22
C ILE A 59 1.76 3.38 2.90
N HIS A 60 0.67 3.31 2.14
CA HIS A 60 -0.68 3.56 2.63
C HIS A 60 -1.36 2.22 2.95
N VAL A 61 -1.76 2.02 4.20
CA VAL A 61 -2.50 0.83 4.65
C VAL A 61 -3.92 1.25 5.00
N VAL A 62 -4.90 0.86 4.17
CA VAL A 62 -6.29 1.33 4.24
C VAL A 62 -7.28 0.17 4.29
N THR A 63 -8.50 0.43 4.78
CA THR A 63 -9.57 -0.57 4.74
C THR A 63 -10.24 -0.59 3.37
N VAL A 64 -10.98 -1.67 3.10
CA VAL A 64 -11.77 -1.84 1.87
C VAL A 64 -12.75 -0.69 1.65
N GLU A 65 -13.34 -0.15 2.72
CA GLU A 65 -14.26 1.00 2.62
C GLU A 65 -13.55 2.27 2.12
N TYR A 66 -12.29 2.46 2.51
CA TYR A 66 -11.49 3.63 2.13
C TYR A 66 -10.79 3.47 0.78
N GLU A 67 -10.70 2.26 0.24
CA GLU A 67 -10.10 1.98 -1.06
C GLU A 67 -10.71 2.85 -2.17
N ARG A 68 -12.04 2.89 -2.27
CA ARG A 68 -12.73 3.68 -3.30
C ARG A 68 -12.42 5.17 -3.20
N TRP A 69 -12.21 5.67 -1.99
CA TRP A 69 -11.81 7.06 -1.78
C TRP A 69 -10.38 7.28 -2.27
N CYS A 70 -9.44 6.42 -1.86
CA CYS A 70 -8.04 6.47 -2.30
C CYS A 70 -7.89 6.36 -3.81
N LYS A 71 -8.60 5.42 -4.47
CA LYS A 71 -8.58 5.22 -5.92
C LYS A 71 -8.95 6.49 -6.71
N ARG A 72 -9.69 7.45 -6.14
CA ARG A 72 -10.00 8.73 -6.81
C ARG A 72 -8.80 9.66 -6.99
N PHE A 73 -7.78 9.51 -6.16
CA PHE A 73 -6.57 10.33 -6.19
C PHE A 73 -5.43 9.64 -6.93
N ILE A 74 -5.65 8.41 -7.40
CA ILE A 74 -4.64 7.59 -8.06
C ILE A 74 -4.89 7.63 -9.57
N ASP A 75 -3.99 8.28 -10.29
CA ASP A 75 -4.05 8.40 -11.75
C ASP A 75 -3.75 7.07 -12.48
N LYS A 76 -2.70 6.36 -12.05
CA LYS A 76 -2.35 5.02 -12.57
C LYS A 76 -1.93 4.10 -11.43
N TYR A 77 -2.39 2.86 -11.50
CA TYR A 77 -2.03 1.79 -10.58
C TYR A 77 -1.88 0.45 -11.30
N MET A 78 -1.21 -0.48 -10.62
CA MET A 78 -1.10 -1.88 -10.99
C MET A 78 -1.49 -2.73 -9.77
N GLU A 79 -2.45 -3.64 -9.96
CA GLU A 79 -2.79 -4.66 -8.97
C GLU A 79 -1.72 -5.77 -9.01
N VAL A 80 -1.31 -6.26 -7.83
CA VAL A 80 -0.24 -7.25 -7.64
C VAL A 80 -0.68 -8.42 -6.76
#